data_AF-A0A836BK20-F1
#
_entry.id   AF-A0A836BK20-F1
#
_cell.length_a   1.000
_cell.length_b   1.000
_cell.length_c   1.000
_cell.angle_alpha   90.00
_cell.angle_beta   90.00
_cell.angle_gamma   90.00
#
_symmetry.space_group_name_H-M   'P 1'
#
loop_
_entity.id
_entity.type
_entity.pdbx_description
1 polymer ?
#
loop_
_entity_poly.entity_id
_entity_poly.type
_entity_poly.pdbx_seq_one_letter_code
_entity_poly.pdbx_strand_id
1 'polypeptide(L)'
;MLKEIGSVFSFLTIIPTSTANLETIAKYMYLFPVVGIAIGLIVGGFAFGLSFIGLEPLIIGLLVVAAIALITGIHHTDGLADFADGLMAKGTKEKKLQAMKDLSVGSAGIVTVV
;
A
#
# COMPACT_ATOMS: atom_id res chain seq x y z
N MET A 1 8.55 12.55 -18.80
CA MET A 1 8.16 12.88 -17.40
C MET A 1 6.72 12.50 -17.04
N LEU A 2 5.69 12.88 -17.82
CA LEU A 2 4.28 12.59 -17.44
C LEU A 2 3.96 11.08 -17.38
N LYS A 3 4.50 10.27 -18.29
CA LYS A 3 4.29 8.81 -18.32
C LYS A 3 4.95 8.11 -17.14
N GLU A 4 6.12 8.61 -16.75
CA GLU A 4 6.95 8.12 -15.65
C GLU A 4 6.29 8.45 -14.31
N ILE A 5 5.79 9.68 -14.15
CA ILE A 5 4.94 10.07 -13.02
C ILE A 5 3.71 9.16 -12.96
N GLY A 6 3.00 8.98 -14.08
CA GLY A 6 1.84 8.08 -14.15
C GLY A 6 2.16 6.66 -13.70
N SER A 7 3.37 6.15 -14.00
CA SER A 7 3.83 4.81 -13.60
C SER A 7 4.07 4.70 -12.09
N VAL A 8 4.63 5.74 -11.47
CA VAL A 8 4.82 5.79 -10.01
C VAL A 8 3.46 5.90 -9.30
N PHE A 9 2.54 6.73 -9.83
CA PHE A 9 1.19 6.85 -9.31
C PHE A 9 0.41 5.53 -9.38
N SER A 10 0.51 4.80 -10.50
CA SER A 10 -0.18 3.50 -10.66
C SER A 10 0.43 2.38 -9.82
N PHE A 11 1.69 2.52 -9.39
CA PHE A 11 2.29 1.55 -8.47
C PHE A 11 1.80 1.79 -7.03
N LEU A 12 1.65 3.08 -6.66
CA LEU A 12 1.25 3.45 -5.31
C LEU A 12 -0.26 3.50 -5.10
N THR A 13 -1.05 3.49 -6.19
CA THR A 13 -2.52 3.59 -6.17
C THR A 13 -3.16 2.57 -7.12
N ILE A 14 -4.46 2.32 -6.96
CA ILE A 14 -5.26 1.45 -7.83
C ILE A 14 -5.47 2.03 -9.25
N ILE A 15 -5.09 3.30 -9.48
CA ILE A 15 -5.36 3.99 -10.74
C ILE A 15 -4.49 3.38 -11.85
N PRO A 16 -5.08 2.77 -12.90
CA PRO A 16 -4.32 2.09 -13.92
C PRO A 16 -3.60 3.09 -14.84
N THR A 17 -2.46 2.68 -15.39
CA THR A 17 -1.78 3.38 -16.47
C THR A 17 -1.30 2.39 -17.53
N SER A 18 -1.35 2.79 -18.81
CA SER A 18 -0.93 1.94 -19.93
C SER A 18 0.60 1.85 -20.10
N THR A 19 1.38 2.53 -19.25
CA THR A 19 2.84 2.62 -19.38
C THR A 19 3.60 2.09 -18.17
N ALA A 20 2.95 1.36 -17.26
CA ALA A 20 3.57 0.88 -16.04
C ALA A 20 4.71 -0.10 -16.35
N ASN A 21 5.92 0.24 -15.92
CA ASN A 21 7.12 -0.58 -16.04
C ASN A 21 7.90 -0.49 -14.72
N LEU A 22 8.27 -1.64 -14.15
CA LEU A 22 8.91 -1.72 -12.82
C LEU A 22 10.29 -1.05 -12.77
N GLU A 23 11.08 -1.13 -13.84
CA GLU A 23 12.40 -0.48 -13.90
C GLU A 23 12.27 1.04 -13.86
N THR A 24 11.26 1.57 -14.54
CA THR A 24 10.90 2.98 -14.51
C THR A 24 10.43 3.38 -13.12
N ILE A 25 9.52 2.62 -12.51
CA ILE A 25 9.04 2.88 -11.15
C ILE A 25 10.21 2.92 -10.16
N ALA A 26 11.12 1.94 -10.22
CA ALA A 26 12.30 1.89 -9.36
C ALA A 26 13.23 3.10 -9.57
N LYS A 27 13.47 3.51 -10.83
CA LYS A 27 14.27 4.69 -11.16
C LYS A 27 13.66 5.99 -10.62
N TYR A 28 12.33 6.08 -10.56
CA TYR A 28 11.60 7.27 -10.13
C TYR A 28 11.04 7.16 -8.71
N MET A 29 11.53 6.22 -7.90
CA MET A 29 11.06 5.97 -6.52
C MET A 29 11.19 7.20 -5.61
N TYR A 30 12.11 8.12 -5.91
CA TYR A 30 12.26 9.38 -5.18
C TYR A 30 11.00 10.28 -5.26
N LEU A 31 10.06 10.00 -6.17
CA LEU A 31 8.76 10.68 -6.27
C LEU A 31 7.68 10.05 -5.36
N PHE A 32 7.95 8.91 -4.72
CA PHE A 32 6.96 8.24 -3.86
C PHE A 32 6.42 9.15 -2.75
N PRO A 33 7.23 9.98 -2.06
CA PRO A 33 6.71 10.90 -1.06
C PRO A 33 5.68 11.89 -1.61
N VAL A 34 5.81 12.32 -2.87
CA VAL A 34 4.84 13.24 -3.51
C VAL A 34 3.48 12.56 -3.69
N VAL A 35 3.47 11.30 -4.13
CA VAL A 35 2.24 10.52 -4.23
C VAL A 35 1.67 10.23 -2.85
N GLY A 36 2.52 9.92 -1.86
CA GLY A 36 2.13 9.75 -0.46
C GLY A 36 1.45 11.00 0.11
N ILE A 37 1.96 12.20 -0.18
CA ILE A 37 1.31 13.47 0.18
C ILE A 37 -0.06 13.57 -0.49
N ALA A 38 -0.18 13.24 -1.78
CA ALA A 38 -1.46 13.27 -2.48
C ALA A 38 -2.49 12.31 -1.85
N ILE A 39 -2.09 11.07 -1.56
CA ILE A 39 -2.94 10.09 -0.85
C ILE A 39 -3.33 10.62 0.53
N GLY A 40 -2.36 11.16 1.29
CA GLY A 40 -2.58 11.71 2.63
C GLY A 40 -3.53 12.90 2.64
N LEU A 41 -3.46 13.79 1.63
CA LEU A 41 -4.40 14.90 1.50
C LEU A 41 -5.82 14.42 1.17
N ILE A 42 -5.95 13.41 0.30
CA ILE A 42 -7.26 12.84 -0.06
C ILE A 42 -7.90 12.17 1.16
N VAL A 43 -7.16 11.27 1.83
CA VAL A 43 -7.66 10.52 2.99
C VAL A 43 -7.83 11.42 4.21
N GLY A 44 -6.90 12.35 4.45
CA GLY A 44 -6.99 13.31 5.54
C GLY A 44 -8.15 14.30 5.34
N GLY A 45 -8.37 14.77 4.10
CA GLY A 45 -9.53 15.59 3.75
C GLY A 45 -10.84 14.84 3.94
N PHE A 46 -10.88 13.55 3.58
CA PHE A 46 -12.01 12.68 3.84
C PHE A 46 -12.28 12.54 5.34
N ALA A 47 -11.26 12.23 6.16
CA ALA A 47 -11.37 12.14 7.61
C ALA A 47 -11.86 13.46 8.24
N PHE A 48 -11.31 14.58 7.80
CA PHE A 48 -11.70 15.92 8.24
C PHE A 48 -13.15 16.21 7.91
N GLY A 49 -13.61 15.89 6.69
CA GLY A 49 -15.02 16.00 6.30
C GLY A 49 -15.94 15.16 7.19
N LEU A 50 -15.58 13.90 7.47
CA LEU A 50 -16.33 13.01 8.36
C LEU A 50 -16.41 13.54 9.80
N SER A 51 -15.45 14.34 10.25
CA SER A 51 -15.46 14.90 11.60
C SER A 51 -16.60 15.90 11.83
N PHE A 52 -17.13 16.54 10.79
CA PHE A 52 -18.21 17.52 10.90
C PHE A 52 -19.62 16.91 10.97
N ILE A 53 -19.76 15.62 10.62
CA ILE A 53 -21.06 14.94 10.60
C ILE A 53 -21.36 14.16 11.89
N GLY A 54 -20.53 14.34 12.94
CA GLY A 54 -20.78 13.77 14.26
C GLY A 54 -20.61 12.26 14.35
N LEU A 55 -19.86 11.65 13.42
CA LEU A 55 -19.52 10.23 13.52
C LEU A 55 -18.58 9.97 14.70
N GLU A 56 -18.74 8.79 15.29
CA GLU A 56 -17.87 8.34 16.39
C GLU A 56 -16.44 8.10 15.86
N PRO A 57 -15.38 8.46 16.63
CA PRO A 57 -14.01 8.41 16.14
C PRO A 57 -13.53 7.04 15.62
N LEU A 58 -13.98 5.92 16.19
CA LEU A 58 -13.62 4.59 15.69
C LEU A 58 -14.25 4.32 14.32
N ILE A 59 -15.48 4.78 14.08
CA ILE A 59 -16.11 4.70 12.74
C ILE A 59 -15.30 5.50 11.73
N ILE A 60 -14.85 6.72 12.08
CA ILE A 60 -14.00 7.52 11.21
C ILE A 60 -12.68 6.79 10.93
N GLY A 61 -12.04 6.25 11.97
CA GLY A 61 -10.81 5.47 11.84
C GLY A 61 -10.97 4.27 10.90
N LEU A 62 -12.04 3.49 11.05
CA LEU A 62 -12.36 2.36 10.17
C LEU A 62 -12.50 2.81 8.70
N LEU A 63 -13.27 3.88 8.45
CA LEU A 63 -13.48 4.42 7.11
C LEU A 63 -12.18 4.96 6.49
N VAL A 64 -11.30 5.56 7.30
CA VAL A 64 -9.99 6.06 6.89
C VAL A 64 -9.06 4.90 6.49
N VAL A 65 -8.97 3.85 7.30
CA VAL A 65 -8.17 2.66 6.98
C VAL A 65 -8.70 1.98 5.72
N ALA A 66 -10.02 1.85 5.59
CA ALA A 66 -10.65 1.32 4.38
C ALA A 66 -10.35 2.18 3.14
N ALA A 67 -10.40 3.51 3.28
CA ALA A 67 -10.07 4.43 2.18
C ALA A 67 -8.61 4.30 1.73
N ILE A 68 -7.66 4.16 2.66
CA ILE A 68 -6.24 3.90 2.33
C ILE A 68 -6.11 2.58 1.57
N ALA A 69 -6.73 1.50 2.08
CA ALA A 69 -6.68 0.19 1.44
C ALA A 69 -7.26 0.21 0.02
N LEU A 70 -8.39 0.90 -0.19
CA LEU A 70 -9.02 1.05 -1.50
C LEU A 70 -8.17 1.88 -2.47
N ILE A 71 -7.68 3.04 -2.05
CA ILE A 71 -6.87 3.93 -2.90
C ILE A 71 -5.58 3.24 -3.32
N THR A 72 -4.95 2.47 -2.43
CA THR A 72 -3.70 1.75 -2.70
C THR A 72 -3.91 0.41 -3.39
N GLY A 73 -5.16 -0.05 -3.55
CA GLY A 73 -5.47 -1.37 -4.11
C GLY A 73 -4.93 -2.52 -3.26
N ILE A 74 -4.72 -2.31 -1.96
CA ILE A 74 -4.18 -3.29 -0.99
C ILE A 74 -2.71 -3.69 -1.25
N HIS A 75 -2.10 -3.27 -2.37
CA HIS A 75 -0.77 -3.72 -2.78
C HIS A 75 0.34 -3.48 -1.74
N HIS A 76 0.31 -2.34 -1.02
CA HIS A 76 1.31 -2.06 0.02
C HIS A 76 1.10 -2.91 1.28
N THR A 77 -0.16 -3.11 1.67
CA THR A 77 -0.51 -3.94 2.83
C THR A 77 -0.16 -5.41 2.57
N ASP A 78 -0.42 -5.87 1.35
CA ASP A 78 -0.02 -7.20 0.85
C ASP A 78 1.50 -7.36 0.87
N GLY A 79 2.24 -6.43 0.26
CA GLY A 79 3.70 -6.44 0.26
C GLY A 79 4.32 -6.38 1.67
N LEU A 80 3.67 -5.71 2.62
CA LEU A 80 4.07 -5.72 4.03
C LEU A 80 3.85 -7.09 4.68
N ALA A 81 2.71 -7.74 4.41
CA ALA A 81 2.41 -9.08 4.90
C ALA A 81 3.38 -10.13 4.34
N ASP A 82 3.60 -10.11 3.01
CA ASP A 82 4.56 -10.97 2.32
C ASP A 82 5.96 -10.81 2.90
N PHE A 83 6.39 -9.56 3.10
CA PHE A 83 7.68 -9.26 3.68
C PHE A 83 7.81 -9.81 5.10
N ALA A 84 6.78 -9.69 5.93
CA ALA A 84 6.77 -10.24 7.28
C ALA A 84 6.86 -11.78 7.28
N ASP A 85 6.13 -12.46 6.39
CA ASP A 85 6.20 -13.92 6.24
C ASP A 85 7.58 -14.38 5.75
N GLY A 86 8.17 -13.67 4.78
CA GLY A 86 9.54 -13.87 4.33
C GLY A 86 10.59 -13.64 5.42
N LEU A 87 10.39 -12.64 6.27
CA LEU A 87 11.28 -12.38 7.41
C LEU A 87 11.21 -13.50 8.45
N MET A 88 10.00 -13.97 8.78
CA MET A 88 9.77 -15.03 9.76
C MET A 88 10.28 -16.40 9.29
N ALA A 89 10.26 -16.65 7.98
CA ALA A 89 10.81 -17.87 7.41
C ALA A 89 12.30 -18.06 7.76
N LYS A 90 12.64 -19.24 8.29
CA LYS A 90 14.01 -19.61 8.67
C LYS A 90 14.73 -20.33 7.53
N GLY A 91 16.05 -20.15 7.46
CA GLY A 91 16.92 -20.84 6.51
C GLY A 91 17.39 -19.94 5.37
N THR A 92 17.44 -20.50 4.16
CA THR A 92 18.07 -19.84 3.01
C THR A 92 17.23 -18.72 2.42
N LYS A 93 17.84 -17.89 1.58
CA LYS A 93 17.17 -16.81 0.84
C LYS A 93 16.01 -17.34 0.00
N GLU A 94 16.18 -18.51 -0.60
CA GLU A 94 15.17 -19.15 -1.46
C GLU A 94 13.92 -19.50 -0.66
N LYS A 95 14.07 -20.01 0.57
CA LYS A 95 12.93 -20.29 1.46
C LYS A 95 12.17 -19.03 1.86
N LYS A 96 12.90 -17.95 2.17
CA LYS A 96 12.29 -16.65 2.48
C LYS A 96 11.52 -16.10 1.28
N LEU A 97 12.09 -16.19 0.08
CA LEU A 97 11.42 -15.78 -1.16
C LEU A 97 10.22 -16.67 -1.53
N GLN A 98 10.25 -17.95 -1.17
CA GLN A 98 9.09 -18.83 -1.32
C GLN A 98 7.95 -18.40 -0.39
N ALA A 99 8.25 -18.05 0.86
CA ALA A 99 7.24 -17.55 1.80
C ALA A 99 6.60 -16.23 1.31
N MET A 100 7.38 -15.30 0.76
CA MET A 100 6.87 -14.05 0.15
C MET A 100 6.02 -14.26 -1.12
N LYS A 101 5.99 -15.47 -1.69
CA LYS A 101 5.27 -15.79 -2.92
C LYS A 101 4.16 -16.82 -2.69
N ASP A 102 3.94 -17.21 -1.44
CA ASP A 102 2.85 -18.11 -1.10
C ASP A 102 1.52 -17.37 -1.33
N LEU A 103 0.53 -18.09 -1.83
CA LEU A 103 -0.82 -17.53 -2.00
C LEU A 103 -1.58 -17.48 -0.67
N SER A 104 -1.08 -18.21 0.34
CA SER A 104 -1.61 -18.24 1.70
C SER A 104 -0.87 -17.23 2.57
N VAL A 105 -1.62 -16.42 3.31
CA VAL A 105 -1.01 -15.52 4.30
C VAL A 105 -0.54 -16.31 5.53
N GLY A 106 0.69 -16.04 5.97
CA GLY A 106 1.25 -16.64 7.17
C GLY A 106 0.86 -15.87 8.44
N SER A 107 1.12 -16.50 9.59
CA SER A 107 0.85 -15.88 10.89
C SER A 107 1.62 -14.57 11.13
N ALA A 108 2.81 -14.41 10.50
CA ALA A 108 3.59 -13.18 10.64
C ALA A 108 2.96 -12.05 9.82
N GLY A 109 2.50 -12.33 8.61
CA GLY A 109 1.70 -11.41 7.79
C GLY A 109 0.45 -10.93 8.52
N ILE A 110 -0.33 -11.85 9.08
CA ILE A 110 -1.54 -11.52 9.86
C ILE A 110 -1.22 -10.58 11.04
N VAL A 111 -0.26 -10.96 11.90
CA VAL A 111 0.11 -10.18 13.09
C VAL A 111 0.69 -8.80 12.73
N THR A 112 1.25 -8.65 11.54
CA THR A 112 1.79 -7.37 11.08
C THR A 112 0.69 -6.39 10.65
N VAL A 113 -0.44 -6.91 10.16
CA VAL A 113 -1.55 -6.11 9.61
C VAL A 113 -2.66 -5.83 10.65
N VAL A 114 -2.88 -6.75 11.60
CA VAL A 114 -3.94 -6.68 12.63
C VAL A 114 -3.39 -6.16 13.96
#